data_AF-A0A966KP52-F1
#
_entry.id   AF-A0A966KP52-F1
#
_cell.length_a   1.000
_cell.length_b   1.000
_cell.length_c   1.000
_cell.angle_alpha   90.00
_cell.angle_beta   90.00
_cell.angle_gamma   90.00
#
_symmetry.space_group_name_H-M   'P 1'
#
loop_
_entity.id
_entity.type
_entity.pdbx_description
1 polymer ?
#
loop_
_entity_poly.entity_id
_entity_poly.type
_entity_poly.pdbx_seq_one_letter_code
_entity_poly.pdbx_strand_id
1 'polypeptide(L)'
;SQWTANGTVRVGSDGDHNELIIANGGTMTVAGAGKNLWIGYSGSSGSNLVAVRGAGSLLDVSGVGSEVVISGSTTGSGNFLELSTSGSANVNSVQLGPGGALVFGQTGSNPGAAGFIKSSATINGNLGTDPNRGGGVVYVTSTTDVVLPNVLSGPLFVGVATPAKTTLSGANTYTGATVIYSGTLALGPAGSIASSSEIALYTPTVSFDVSAVSGGYQLASGQKLYGIGTVIGPATGAVGSTVLPGAEAYVSTLTVTGGFTLLGDLIIDVDGATIDLLDGSSGGLTLGGNVTFNQISAPSGNLIFAKYASLAGTFGSVTGLPSGYSIDYNYLGGNQIALV
;
A
#
# COMPACT_ATOMS: atom_id res chain seq x y z
N SER A 1 31.30 9.55 13.65
CA SER A 1 32.36 8.53 13.41
C SER A 1 32.23 8.03 11.99
N GLN A 2 33.32 7.54 11.39
CA GLN A 2 33.30 6.97 10.04
C GLN A 2 33.85 5.54 10.10
N TRP A 3 33.08 4.59 9.58
CA TRP A 3 33.49 3.19 9.49
C TRP A 3 33.43 2.73 8.04
N THR A 4 34.52 2.14 7.56
CA THR A 4 34.60 1.60 6.20
C THR A 4 34.90 0.11 6.26
N ALA A 5 33.98 -0.69 5.73
CA ALA A 5 34.19 -2.12 5.52
C ALA A 5 34.66 -2.35 4.07
N ASN A 6 35.87 -2.85 3.88
CA ASN A 6 36.43 -3.19 2.57
C ASN A 6 35.97 -4.58 2.09
N GLY A 7 34.67 -4.85 2.18
CA GLY A 7 34.08 -6.15 1.90
C GLY A 7 32.60 -6.21 2.24
N THR A 8 31.97 -7.34 1.94
CA THR A 8 30.56 -7.59 2.27
C THR A 8 30.35 -7.56 3.78
N VAL A 9 29.32 -6.85 4.22
CA VAL A 9 28.90 -6.82 5.63
C VAL A 9 27.66 -7.69 5.78
N ARG A 10 27.59 -8.46 6.88
CA ARG A 10 26.44 -9.28 7.23
C ARG A 10 26.03 -8.95 8.66
N VAL A 11 24.79 -8.51 8.84
CA VAL A 11 24.15 -8.34 10.15
C VAL A 11 23.19 -9.51 10.29
N GLY A 12 23.58 -10.49 11.10
CA GLY A 12 22.95 -11.81 11.13
C GLY A 12 23.42 -12.69 9.97
N SER A 13 24.62 -13.28 10.06
CA SER A 13 25.03 -14.32 9.10
C SER A 13 24.16 -15.57 9.30
N ASP A 14 24.16 -16.08 10.54
CA ASP A 14 23.35 -17.23 10.97
C ASP A 14 22.59 -17.00 12.28
N GLY A 15 22.89 -15.89 12.97
CA GLY A 15 22.29 -15.55 14.26
C GLY A 15 21.10 -14.61 14.11
N ASP A 16 20.30 -14.55 15.17
CA ASP A 16 19.13 -13.68 15.27
C ASP A 16 19.42 -12.45 16.13
N HIS A 17 18.59 -11.42 16.02
CA HIS A 17 18.63 -10.23 16.90
C HIS A 17 19.96 -9.44 16.87
N ASN A 18 20.71 -9.50 15.77
CA ASN A 18 21.91 -8.67 15.60
C ASN A 18 21.50 -7.25 15.22
N GLU A 19 22.18 -6.25 15.79
CA GLU A 19 21.88 -4.85 15.53
C GLU A 19 23.14 -4.08 15.08
N LEU A 20 23.00 -3.29 14.02
CA LEU A 20 23.96 -2.27 13.61
C LEU A 20 23.26 -0.91 13.60
N ILE A 21 23.72 0.01 14.45
CA ILE A 21 23.16 1.37 14.56
C ILE A 21 24.14 2.38 13.98
N ILE A 22 23.67 3.18 13.03
CA ILE A 22 24.36 4.32 12.46
C ILE A 22 23.61 5.57 12.93
N ALA A 23 24.19 6.30 13.88
CA ALA A 23 23.53 7.42 14.54
C ALA A 23 24.45 8.63 14.75
N ASN A 24 23.87 9.76 15.16
CA ASN A 24 24.57 10.98 15.58
C ASN A 24 25.55 11.53 14.52
N GLY A 25 25.14 11.54 13.24
CA GLY A 25 26.01 11.99 12.15
C GLY A 25 27.09 10.99 11.76
N GLY A 26 26.96 9.72 12.19
CA GLY A 26 27.88 8.65 11.84
C GLY A 26 27.72 8.20 10.39
N THR A 27 28.80 7.70 9.79
CA THR A 27 28.77 7.10 8.46
C THR A 27 29.32 5.68 8.52
N MET A 28 28.61 4.76 7.88
CA MET A 28 29.08 3.40 7.61
C MET A 28 29.09 3.19 6.10
N THR A 29 30.24 2.80 5.56
CA THR A 29 30.46 2.58 4.14
C THR A 29 30.84 1.12 3.90
N VAL A 30 30.09 0.46 3.01
CA VAL A 30 30.47 -0.83 2.42
C VAL A 30 31.21 -0.54 1.11
N ALA A 31 32.54 -0.60 1.16
CA ALA A 31 33.39 -0.20 0.05
C ALA A 31 33.71 -1.36 -0.91
N GLY A 32 33.74 -1.04 -2.20
CA GLY A 32 34.14 -1.95 -3.27
C GLY A 32 32.97 -2.41 -4.15
N ALA A 33 33.29 -2.83 -5.38
CA ALA A 33 32.31 -3.34 -6.33
C ALA A 33 31.79 -4.73 -5.90
N GLY A 34 30.49 -4.95 -6.07
CA GLY A 34 29.80 -6.20 -5.70
C GLY A 34 29.87 -6.54 -4.21
N LYS A 35 30.10 -5.55 -3.34
CA LYS A 35 30.14 -5.72 -1.88
C LYS A 35 28.82 -5.25 -1.29
N ASN A 36 28.05 -6.21 -0.81
CA ASN A 36 26.69 -5.98 -0.32
C ASN A 36 26.67 -5.76 1.20
N LEU A 37 25.58 -5.15 1.67
CA LEU A 37 25.15 -5.27 3.04
C LEU A 37 24.01 -6.30 3.11
N TRP A 38 24.16 -7.34 3.92
CA TRP A 38 23.11 -8.32 4.19
C TRP A 38 22.53 -8.11 5.58
N ILE A 39 21.21 -8.22 5.69
CA ILE A 39 20.45 -8.22 6.95
C ILE A 39 19.63 -9.51 6.97
N GLY A 40 20.04 -10.47 7.79
CA GLY A 40 19.56 -11.85 7.70
C GLY A 40 20.07 -12.54 6.43
N TYR A 41 21.26 -13.14 6.51
CA TYR A 41 21.88 -13.81 5.36
C TYR A 41 21.39 -15.26 5.20
N SER A 42 21.44 -16.07 6.26
CA SER A 42 20.97 -17.46 6.19
C SER A 42 19.45 -17.53 6.21
N GLY A 43 18.89 -18.64 5.68
CA GLY A 43 17.45 -18.83 5.59
C GLY A 43 16.71 -18.79 6.94
N SER A 44 17.40 -19.10 8.04
CA SER A 44 16.85 -19.10 9.40
C SER A 44 17.11 -17.83 10.20
N SER A 45 18.01 -16.95 9.74
CA SER A 45 18.40 -15.76 10.48
C SER A 45 17.26 -14.74 10.51
N GLY A 46 16.81 -14.34 11.70
CA GLY A 46 15.67 -13.46 11.94
C GLY A 46 15.94 -12.31 12.92
N SER A 47 15.02 -11.37 12.99
CA SER A 47 15.03 -10.23 13.92
C SER A 47 16.29 -9.34 13.86
N ASN A 48 17.02 -9.35 12.74
CA ASN A 48 18.23 -8.52 12.60
C ASN A 48 17.88 -7.10 12.14
N LEU A 49 18.60 -6.13 12.68
CA LEU A 49 18.33 -4.71 12.48
C LEU A 49 19.56 -3.97 11.97
N VAL A 50 19.40 -3.20 10.90
CA VAL A 50 20.26 -2.07 10.60
C VAL A 50 19.45 -0.80 10.74
N ALA A 51 19.84 0.10 11.64
CA ALA A 51 19.13 1.36 11.87
C ALA A 51 20.01 2.55 11.49
N VAL A 52 19.52 3.41 10.61
CA VAL A 52 20.13 4.71 10.29
C VAL A 52 19.26 5.81 10.88
N ARG A 53 19.75 6.42 11.96
CA ARG A 53 18.96 7.34 12.79
C ARG A 53 19.65 8.69 12.93
N GLY A 54 18.90 9.77 12.77
CA GLY A 54 19.38 11.13 13.02
C GLY A 54 19.95 11.80 11.77
N ALA A 55 19.77 13.12 11.70
CA ALA A 55 20.28 13.94 10.62
C ALA A 55 21.81 13.78 10.47
N GLY A 56 22.27 13.65 9.22
CA GLY A 56 23.67 13.44 8.89
C GLY A 56 24.18 12.00 9.07
N SER A 57 23.37 11.10 9.64
CA SER A 57 23.71 9.68 9.67
C SER A 57 23.55 9.06 8.28
N LEU A 58 24.54 8.28 7.86
CA LEU A 58 24.62 7.76 6.49
C LEU A 58 25.03 6.28 6.45
N LEU A 59 24.21 5.46 5.81
CA LEU A 59 24.59 4.16 5.28
C LEU A 59 24.96 4.32 3.80
N ASP A 60 26.19 3.99 3.43
CA ASP A 60 26.68 4.08 2.05
C ASP A 60 27.03 2.69 1.50
N VAL A 61 26.23 2.21 0.56
CA VAL A 61 26.41 0.95 -0.18
C VAL A 61 26.30 1.25 -1.67
N SER A 62 27.13 2.17 -2.14
CA SER A 62 27.07 2.75 -3.50
C SER A 62 28.03 2.14 -4.51
N GLY A 63 28.82 1.13 -4.11
CA GLY A 63 29.70 0.38 -5.02
C GLY A 63 28.94 -0.17 -6.24
N VAL A 64 29.62 -0.24 -7.39
CA VAL A 64 29.02 -0.79 -8.61
C VAL A 64 28.61 -2.24 -8.38
N GLY A 65 27.35 -2.56 -8.66
CA GLY A 65 26.78 -3.90 -8.41
C GLY A 65 26.61 -4.25 -6.93
N SER A 66 26.80 -3.29 -6.02
CA SER A 66 26.53 -3.45 -4.60
C SER A 66 25.08 -3.14 -4.27
N GLU A 67 24.51 -3.94 -3.37
CA GLU A 67 23.11 -3.82 -2.96
C GLU A 67 22.98 -3.94 -1.43
N VAL A 68 21.87 -3.45 -0.89
CA VAL A 68 21.38 -3.89 0.43
C VAL A 68 20.43 -5.06 0.21
N VAL A 69 20.65 -6.17 0.90
CA VAL A 69 19.80 -7.35 0.82
C VAL A 69 19.23 -7.65 2.20
N ILE A 70 17.90 -7.72 2.29
CA ILE A 70 17.16 -7.93 3.54
C ILE A 70 16.27 -9.15 3.35
N SER A 71 16.55 -10.26 4.03
CA SER A 71 15.84 -11.51 3.76
C SER A 71 15.79 -12.46 4.94
N GLY A 72 14.79 -13.33 4.98
CA GLY A 72 14.82 -14.62 5.65
C GLY A 72 14.17 -15.65 4.73
N SER A 73 14.96 -16.37 3.93
CA SER A 73 14.42 -17.10 2.78
C SER A 73 13.63 -18.37 3.12
N THR A 74 13.74 -18.91 4.34
CA THR A 74 13.07 -20.16 4.74
C THR A 74 12.28 -20.04 6.03
N THR A 75 12.89 -19.66 7.15
CA THR A 75 12.20 -19.51 8.45
C THR A 75 12.46 -18.16 9.14
N GLY A 76 13.54 -17.46 8.79
CA GLY A 76 13.86 -16.14 9.35
C GLY A 76 12.82 -15.09 9.00
N SER A 77 12.44 -14.23 9.94
CA SER A 77 11.53 -13.10 9.74
C SER A 77 11.97 -11.92 10.60
N GLY A 78 11.42 -10.73 10.34
CA GLY A 78 11.71 -9.56 11.16
C GLY A 78 13.10 -8.98 10.94
N ASN A 79 13.72 -9.25 9.79
CA ASN A 79 14.95 -8.57 9.38
C ASN A 79 14.56 -7.24 8.76
N PHE A 80 15.13 -6.12 9.20
CA PHE A 80 14.78 -4.83 8.62
C PHE A 80 15.91 -3.80 8.60
N LEU A 81 15.86 -2.97 7.56
CA LEU A 81 16.57 -1.70 7.49
C LEU A 81 15.60 -0.60 7.92
N GLU A 82 15.94 0.10 8.99
CA GLU A 82 15.20 1.27 9.46
C GLU A 82 15.93 2.56 9.04
N LEU A 83 15.20 3.45 8.35
CA LEU A 83 15.64 4.80 8.04
C LEU A 83 14.73 5.78 8.77
N SER A 84 15.24 6.41 9.83
CA SER A 84 14.43 7.27 10.70
C SER A 84 15.16 8.55 11.08
N THR A 85 14.40 9.51 11.63
CA THR A 85 14.90 10.76 12.20
C THR A 85 15.85 11.50 11.25
N SER A 86 15.54 11.52 9.95
CA SER A 86 16.37 12.08 8.87
C SER A 86 17.69 11.33 8.58
N GLY A 87 17.86 10.09 9.05
CA GLY A 87 18.95 9.22 8.64
C GLY A 87 18.84 8.83 7.16
N SER A 88 19.98 8.61 6.50
CA SER A 88 20.02 8.46 5.04
C SER A 88 20.73 7.20 4.57
N ALA A 89 20.27 6.62 3.46
CA ALA A 89 20.91 5.51 2.78
C ALA A 89 21.26 5.87 1.33
N ASN A 90 22.56 5.94 1.03
CA ASN A 90 23.07 6.05 -0.34
C ASN A 90 23.33 4.66 -0.91
N VAL A 91 22.36 4.10 -1.61
CA VAL A 91 22.41 2.74 -2.16
C VAL A 91 21.96 2.74 -3.62
N ASN A 92 22.41 1.77 -4.41
CA ASN A 92 21.95 1.62 -5.79
C ASN A 92 20.65 0.82 -5.88
N SER A 93 20.53 -0.22 -5.06
CA SER A 93 19.33 -1.05 -4.98
C SER A 93 19.16 -1.64 -3.59
N VAL A 94 17.91 -1.96 -3.26
CA VAL A 94 17.51 -2.77 -2.11
C VAL A 94 16.78 -3.99 -2.64
N GLN A 95 17.23 -5.17 -2.21
CA GLN A 95 16.58 -6.45 -2.46
C GLN A 95 15.88 -6.89 -1.18
N LEU A 96 14.56 -7.05 -1.24
CA LEU A 96 13.73 -7.50 -0.15
C LEU A 96 13.30 -8.95 -0.44
N GLY A 97 13.78 -9.88 0.37
CA GLY A 97 13.31 -11.26 0.37
C GLY A 97 12.13 -11.47 1.34
N PRO A 98 11.62 -12.70 1.45
CA PRO A 98 10.56 -13.02 2.39
C PRO A 98 10.97 -12.68 3.83
N GLY A 99 10.05 -12.13 4.61
CA GLY A 99 10.32 -11.71 6.00
C GLY A 99 11.27 -10.52 6.16
N GLY A 100 11.78 -9.94 5.07
CA GLY A 100 12.60 -8.72 5.07
C GLY A 100 11.76 -7.46 4.91
N ALA A 101 12.13 -6.38 5.61
CA ALA A 101 11.44 -5.09 5.50
C ALA A 101 12.40 -3.91 5.33
N LEU A 102 11.99 -2.93 4.52
CA LEU A 102 12.54 -1.58 4.50
C LEU A 102 11.53 -0.64 5.16
N VAL A 103 11.95 0.05 6.22
CA VAL A 103 11.09 0.91 7.04
C VAL A 103 11.55 2.36 6.93
N PHE A 104 10.64 3.24 6.53
CA PHE A 104 10.81 4.70 6.56
C PHE A 104 10.08 5.28 7.78
N GLY A 105 10.83 5.60 8.82
CA GLY A 105 10.31 5.99 10.13
C GLY A 105 10.80 5.04 11.22
N GLN A 106 10.30 5.22 12.43
CA GLN A 106 10.56 4.34 13.57
C GLN A 106 9.34 3.46 13.84
N THR A 107 9.58 2.20 14.22
CA THR A 107 8.53 1.34 14.79
C THR A 107 8.46 1.57 16.31
N GLY A 108 7.34 2.06 16.85
CA GLY A 108 7.18 2.30 18.29
C GLY A 108 6.28 3.50 18.63
N SER A 109 6.21 3.85 19.92
CA SER A 109 5.27 4.85 20.48
C SER A 109 5.64 6.32 20.25
N ASN A 110 6.79 6.62 19.61
CA ASN A 110 7.19 7.98 19.28
C ASN A 110 7.87 8.04 17.91
N PRO A 111 7.13 7.87 16.80
CA PRO A 111 7.71 7.87 15.47
C PRO A 111 8.32 9.25 15.15
N GLY A 112 9.65 9.33 15.05
CA GLY A 112 10.32 10.51 14.51
C GLY A 112 10.04 10.72 13.01
N ALA A 113 10.59 11.79 12.44
CA ALA A 113 10.58 12.02 10.99
C ALA A 113 11.12 10.80 10.22
N ALA A 114 10.73 10.63 8.95
CA ALA A 114 11.28 9.55 8.12
C ALA A 114 12.78 9.78 7.87
N GLY A 115 13.50 8.69 7.60
CA GLY A 115 14.77 8.77 6.91
C GLY A 115 14.58 8.82 5.39
N PHE A 116 15.70 8.83 4.67
CA PHE A 116 15.72 8.98 3.22
C PHE A 116 16.56 7.89 2.57
N ILE A 117 16.15 7.44 1.40
CA ILE A 117 16.98 6.62 0.52
C ILE A 117 17.31 7.43 -0.73
N LYS A 118 18.45 7.16 -1.36
CA LYS A 118 18.81 7.74 -2.66
C LYS A 118 17.61 7.63 -3.62
N SER A 119 17.21 8.75 -4.21
CA SER A 119 16.00 8.84 -5.03
C SER A 119 16.01 7.92 -6.25
N SER A 120 17.20 7.61 -6.79
CA SER A 120 17.37 6.70 -7.92
C SER A 120 17.49 5.22 -7.51
N ALA A 121 17.42 4.90 -6.21
CA ALA A 121 17.54 3.51 -5.78
C ALA A 121 16.30 2.72 -6.22
N THR A 122 16.50 1.52 -6.75
CA THR A 122 15.41 0.57 -6.99
C THR A 122 15.14 -0.25 -5.74
N ILE A 123 13.87 -0.51 -5.43
CA ILE A 123 13.48 -1.36 -4.30
C ILE A 123 12.74 -2.55 -4.86
N ASN A 124 13.33 -3.73 -4.76
CA ASN A 124 12.86 -4.91 -5.48
C ASN A 124 12.49 -6.00 -4.49
N GLY A 125 11.28 -6.52 -4.60
CA GLY A 125 10.83 -7.69 -3.85
C GLY A 125 11.17 -8.99 -4.56
N ASN A 126 11.41 -10.04 -3.77
CA ASN A 126 11.68 -11.39 -4.26
C ASN A 126 10.99 -12.43 -3.34
N LEU A 127 10.28 -13.39 -3.92
CA LEU A 127 9.62 -14.50 -3.20
C LEU A 127 10.60 -15.45 -2.51
N GLY A 128 11.91 -15.34 -2.79
CA GLY A 128 12.90 -16.26 -2.25
C GLY A 128 12.56 -17.72 -2.58
N THR A 129 12.79 -18.62 -1.63
CA THR A 129 12.51 -20.06 -1.78
C THR A 129 11.15 -20.48 -1.24
N ASP A 130 10.44 -19.61 -0.50
CA ASP A 130 9.10 -19.88 0.02
C ASP A 130 8.09 -18.88 -0.58
N PRO A 131 7.31 -19.28 -1.59
CA PRO A 131 6.36 -18.39 -2.26
C PRO A 131 5.23 -17.90 -1.33
N ASN A 132 5.03 -18.53 -0.17
CA ASN A 132 3.96 -18.17 0.76
C ASN A 132 4.34 -17.04 1.72
N ARG A 133 5.63 -16.69 1.82
CA ARG A 133 6.13 -15.67 2.76
C ARG A 133 6.22 -14.26 2.16
N GLY A 134 5.79 -14.10 0.90
CA GLY A 134 5.72 -12.82 0.20
C GLY A 134 7.08 -12.27 -0.26
N GLY A 135 7.07 -11.20 -1.06
CA GLY A 135 8.26 -10.61 -1.67
C GLY A 135 8.97 -9.55 -0.84
N GLY A 136 8.72 -9.49 0.47
CA GLY A 136 9.24 -8.46 1.37
C GLY A 136 8.33 -7.23 1.51
N VAL A 137 8.66 -6.36 2.46
CA VAL A 137 7.79 -5.27 2.93
C VAL A 137 8.47 -3.91 2.76
N VAL A 138 7.74 -2.93 2.21
CA VAL A 138 8.06 -1.52 2.38
C VAL A 138 7.03 -0.91 3.33
N TYR A 139 7.49 -0.33 4.43
CA TYR A 139 6.61 0.20 5.47
C TYR A 139 6.95 1.65 5.80
N VAL A 140 5.93 2.50 5.90
CA VAL A 140 6.11 3.93 6.24
C VAL A 140 5.39 4.26 7.53
N THR A 141 6.12 4.71 8.54
CA THR A 141 5.63 4.99 9.91
C THR A 141 6.00 6.39 10.40
N SER A 142 6.24 7.33 9.50
CA SER A 142 6.70 8.68 9.82
C SER A 142 5.68 9.55 10.55
N THR A 143 6.09 10.66 11.18
CA THR A 143 5.21 11.77 11.59
C THR A 143 5.17 12.93 10.60
N THR A 144 5.98 12.88 9.56
CA THR A 144 6.09 13.92 8.53
C THR A 144 5.76 13.34 7.16
N ASP A 145 5.44 14.22 6.22
CA ASP A 145 5.23 13.79 4.85
C ASP A 145 6.48 13.12 4.26
N VAL A 146 6.25 12.06 3.49
CA VAL A 146 7.29 11.26 2.82
C VAL A 146 7.02 11.26 1.33
N VAL A 147 8.05 11.51 0.52
CA VAL A 147 7.98 11.32 -0.94
C VAL A 147 8.96 10.21 -1.31
N LEU A 148 8.44 9.16 -1.94
CA LEU A 148 9.21 8.05 -2.48
C LEU A 148 9.19 8.14 -4.01
N PRO A 149 10.24 8.71 -4.64
CA PRO A 149 10.41 8.71 -6.09
C PRO A 149 10.96 7.38 -6.62
N ASN A 150 11.33 6.48 -5.71
CA ASN A 150 11.91 5.19 -6.02
C ASN A 150 10.95 4.32 -6.84
N VAL A 151 11.52 3.45 -7.67
CA VAL A 151 10.76 2.40 -8.36
C VAL A 151 10.71 1.17 -7.47
N LEU A 152 9.49 0.82 -7.03
CA LEU A 152 9.21 -0.41 -6.30
C LEU A 152 8.74 -1.49 -7.28
N SER A 153 9.31 -2.70 -7.21
CA SER A 153 9.00 -3.80 -8.12
C SER A 153 8.95 -5.17 -7.42
N GLY A 154 8.43 -6.19 -8.10
CA GLY A 154 8.32 -7.55 -7.55
C GLY A 154 7.17 -7.69 -6.53
N PRO A 155 7.09 -8.81 -5.79
CA PRO A 155 5.96 -9.10 -4.90
C PRO A 155 6.04 -8.37 -3.56
N LEU A 156 6.35 -7.07 -3.59
CA LEU A 156 6.39 -6.22 -2.39
C LEU A 156 4.99 -5.99 -1.85
N PHE A 157 4.85 -6.16 -0.54
CA PHE A 157 3.78 -5.54 0.22
C PHE A 157 4.17 -4.10 0.56
N VAL A 158 3.26 -3.14 0.34
CA VAL A 158 3.46 -1.73 0.68
C VAL A 158 2.45 -1.32 1.75
N GLY A 159 2.94 -0.99 2.93
CA GLY A 159 2.11 -0.55 4.06
C GLY A 159 2.37 0.90 4.46
N VAL A 160 1.29 1.67 4.61
CA VAL A 160 1.34 3.06 5.09
C VAL A 160 0.65 3.14 6.44
N ALA A 161 1.43 3.40 7.49
CA ALA A 161 0.98 3.48 8.88
C ALA A 161 1.50 4.76 9.54
N THR A 162 1.38 5.87 8.82
CA THR A 162 1.76 7.21 9.26
C THR A 162 0.53 8.08 9.35
N PRO A 163 0.39 8.99 10.34
CA PRO A 163 -0.66 10.01 10.32
C PRO A 163 -0.46 11.08 9.23
N ALA A 164 0.72 11.13 8.60
CA ALA A 164 1.09 12.09 7.56
C ALA A 164 0.83 11.55 6.14
N LYS A 165 1.23 12.31 5.11
CA LYS A 165 1.09 11.93 3.71
C LYS A 165 2.32 11.18 3.22
N THR A 166 2.13 9.98 2.67
CA THR A 166 3.15 9.27 1.87
C THR A 166 2.81 9.41 0.40
N THR A 167 3.71 9.97 -0.41
CA THR A 167 3.53 10.11 -1.86
C THR A 167 4.45 9.16 -2.61
N LEU A 168 3.88 8.22 -3.37
CA LEU A 168 4.61 7.42 -4.35
C LEU A 168 4.62 8.17 -5.67
N SER A 169 5.77 8.71 -6.06
CA SER A 169 5.93 9.44 -7.32
C SER A 169 6.63 8.64 -8.42
N GLY A 170 7.23 7.50 -8.08
CA GLY A 170 7.78 6.54 -9.03
C GLY A 170 6.69 5.72 -9.75
N ALA A 171 6.98 5.28 -10.98
CA ALA A 171 6.14 4.35 -11.71
C ALA A 171 6.36 2.92 -11.19
N ASN A 172 5.67 2.56 -10.12
CA ASN A 172 5.88 1.26 -9.46
C ASN A 172 5.18 0.12 -10.19
N THR A 173 5.80 -1.06 -10.12
CA THR A 173 5.34 -2.29 -10.76
C THR A 173 5.33 -3.46 -9.77
N TYR A 174 5.24 -3.17 -8.47
CA TYR A 174 5.12 -4.22 -7.47
C TYR A 174 3.75 -4.90 -7.57
N THR A 175 3.70 -6.19 -7.22
CA THR A 175 2.52 -7.04 -7.39
C THR A 175 1.85 -7.47 -6.10
N GLY A 176 2.48 -7.22 -4.94
CA GLY A 176 1.83 -7.44 -3.65
C GLY A 176 0.82 -6.35 -3.32
N ALA A 177 0.16 -6.51 -2.17
CA ALA A 177 -0.89 -5.60 -1.74
C ALA A 177 -0.35 -4.23 -1.30
N THR A 178 -1.20 -3.21 -1.48
CA THR A 178 -1.04 -1.86 -0.93
C THR A 178 -2.05 -1.68 0.21
N VAL A 179 -1.60 -1.45 1.43
CA VAL A 179 -2.49 -1.28 2.60
C VAL A 179 -2.22 0.04 3.30
N ILE A 180 -3.29 0.80 3.52
CA ILE A 180 -3.26 2.09 4.18
C ILE A 180 -3.91 1.91 5.56
N TYR A 181 -3.06 1.80 6.58
CA TYR A 181 -3.46 1.63 7.98
C TYR A 181 -3.73 2.97 8.67
N SER A 182 -3.06 4.05 8.25
CA SER A 182 -3.23 5.40 8.79
C SER A 182 -2.82 6.45 7.74
N GLY A 183 -3.33 7.67 7.92
CA GLY A 183 -2.99 8.84 7.12
C GLY A 183 -3.37 8.73 5.65
N THR A 184 -2.53 9.31 4.78
CA THR A 184 -2.81 9.38 3.34
C THR A 184 -1.69 8.72 2.54
N LEU A 185 -2.05 7.78 1.67
CA LEU A 185 -1.20 7.37 0.55
C LEU A 185 -1.62 8.16 -0.69
N ALA A 186 -0.69 8.85 -1.32
CA ALA A 186 -0.92 9.57 -2.55
C ALA A 186 -0.07 9.07 -3.70
N LEU A 187 -0.58 9.19 -4.92
CA LEU A 187 0.19 9.01 -6.14
C LEU A 187 0.60 10.37 -6.71
N GLY A 188 1.87 10.51 -7.06
CA GLY A 188 2.34 11.65 -7.84
C GLY A 188 1.84 11.58 -9.29
N PRO A 189 2.10 12.60 -10.13
CA PRO A 189 1.62 12.64 -11.51
C PRO A 189 2.09 11.46 -12.40
N ALA A 190 3.28 10.93 -12.11
CA ALA A 190 3.83 9.73 -12.75
C ALA A 190 3.78 8.49 -11.83
N GLY A 191 3.16 8.63 -10.65
CA GLY A 191 3.01 7.56 -9.68
C GLY A 191 2.10 6.46 -10.22
N SER A 192 2.55 5.22 -10.14
CA SER A 192 1.73 4.06 -10.52
C SER A 192 1.83 2.96 -9.46
N ILE A 193 0.71 2.26 -9.27
CA ILE A 193 0.59 1.01 -8.50
C ILE A 193 -0.34 0.04 -9.24
N ALA A 194 -0.48 0.17 -10.57
CA ALA A 194 -1.46 -0.58 -11.37
C ALA A 194 -1.23 -2.11 -11.37
N SER A 195 -0.06 -2.58 -10.96
CA SER A 195 0.26 -4.00 -10.83
C SER A 195 0.00 -4.57 -9.44
N SER A 196 -0.29 -3.74 -8.43
CA SER A 196 -0.57 -4.25 -7.09
C SER A 196 -1.84 -5.09 -7.13
N SER A 197 -1.87 -6.17 -6.35
CA SER A 197 -3.04 -7.06 -6.34
C SER A 197 -4.26 -6.38 -5.73
N GLU A 198 -4.04 -5.58 -4.69
CA GLU A 198 -5.10 -5.03 -3.85
C GLU A 198 -4.70 -3.66 -3.28
N ILE A 199 -5.70 -2.84 -3.03
CA ILE A 199 -5.61 -1.53 -2.36
C ILE A 199 -6.63 -1.54 -1.22
N ALA A 200 -6.14 -1.59 0.01
CA ALA A 200 -6.94 -1.70 1.21
C ALA A 200 -6.91 -0.42 2.04
N LEU A 201 -8.07 0.18 2.28
CA LEU A 201 -8.25 1.36 3.13
C LEU A 201 -8.75 0.92 4.50
N TYR A 202 -7.83 0.70 5.45
CA TYR A 202 -8.08 -0.12 6.64
C TYR A 202 -8.95 0.56 7.71
N THR A 203 -8.95 1.89 7.79
CA THR A 203 -9.70 2.65 8.82
C THR A 203 -10.44 3.83 8.18
N PRO A 204 -11.51 4.37 8.80
CA PRO A 204 -12.34 5.38 8.14
C PRO A 204 -11.65 6.73 7.95
N THR A 205 -10.52 6.95 8.62
CA THR A 205 -9.74 8.19 8.53
C THR A 205 -8.64 8.12 7.48
N VAL A 206 -8.40 6.96 6.85
CA VAL A 206 -7.35 6.85 5.84
C VAL A 206 -7.82 7.35 4.48
N SER A 207 -6.87 7.84 3.69
CA SER A 207 -7.13 8.30 2.33
C SER A 207 -6.17 7.70 1.31
N PHE A 208 -6.71 7.35 0.14
CA PHE A 208 -5.96 7.09 -1.08
C PHE A 208 -6.14 8.27 -2.03
N ASP A 209 -5.14 9.14 -2.13
CA ASP A 209 -5.17 10.38 -2.90
C ASP A 209 -4.53 10.21 -4.28
N VAL A 210 -5.39 10.13 -5.29
CA VAL A 210 -5.02 10.00 -6.70
C VAL A 210 -5.31 11.27 -7.51
N SER A 211 -5.59 12.38 -6.83
CA SER A 211 -5.95 13.65 -7.46
C SER A 211 -4.89 14.22 -8.40
N ALA A 212 -3.62 13.86 -8.19
CA ALA A 212 -2.51 14.29 -9.04
C ALA A 212 -2.28 13.40 -10.28
N VAL A 213 -2.93 12.23 -10.40
CA VAL A 213 -2.77 11.31 -11.53
C VAL A 213 -3.41 11.91 -12.77
N SER A 214 -2.60 12.20 -13.79
CA SER A 214 -3.09 12.79 -15.04
C SER A 214 -4.06 11.85 -15.75
N GLY A 215 -5.26 12.33 -16.06
CA GLY A 215 -6.32 11.53 -16.70
C GLY A 215 -7.16 10.70 -15.72
N GLY A 216 -6.87 10.75 -14.42
CA GLY A 216 -7.54 9.95 -13.39
C GLY A 216 -6.89 8.59 -13.17
N TYR A 217 -7.10 8.04 -11.98
CA TYR A 217 -6.54 6.75 -11.61
C TYR A 217 -7.40 5.59 -12.14
N GLN A 218 -6.75 4.59 -12.73
CA GLN A 218 -7.42 3.41 -13.25
C GLN A 218 -7.07 2.21 -12.36
N LEU A 219 -8.08 1.65 -11.71
CA LEU A 219 -7.98 0.35 -11.04
C LEU A 219 -7.90 -0.73 -12.12
N ALA A 220 -6.79 -1.46 -12.19
CA ALA A 220 -6.50 -2.38 -13.28
C ALA A 220 -7.32 -3.68 -13.19
N SER A 221 -7.38 -4.44 -14.28
CA SER A 221 -7.97 -5.79 -14.28
C SER A 221 -7.25 -6.68 -13.27
N GLY A 222 -8.01 -7.39 -12.44
CA GLY A 222 -7.51 -8.23 -11.35
C GLY A 222 -7.16 -7.46 -10.07
N GLN A 223 -7.21 -6.13 -10.08
CA GLN A 223 -6.94 -5.30 -8.91
C GLN A 223 -8.22 -5.09 -8.09
N LYS A 224 -8.10 -5.20 -6.77
CA LYS A 224 -9.19 -4.92 -5.82
C LYS A 224 -8.98 -3.58 -5.12
N LEU A 225 -10.03 -2.78 -5.00
CA LEU A 225 -10.12 -1.63 -4.11
C LEU A 225 -11.16 -1.94 -3.03
N TYR A 226 -10.75 -1.94 -1.77
CA TYR A 226 -11.66 -2.24 -0.67
C TYR A 226 -11.33 -1.49 0.62
N GLY A 227 -12.22 -1.59 1.58
CA GLY A 227 -12.09 -1.00 2.90
C GLY A 227 -13.05 0.15 3.14
N ILE A 228 -12.74 0.96 4.14
CA ILE A 228 -13.70 1.88 4.76
C ILE A 228 -13.25 3.35 4.75
N GLY A 229 -12.18 3.66 4.02
CA GLY A 229 -11.61 5.00 3.94
C GLY A 229 -12.15 5.84 2.79
N THR A 230 -11.34 6.81 2.34
CA THR A 230 -11.68 7.73 1.25
C THR A 230 -10.72 7.60 0.07
N VAL A 231 -11.24 7.52 -1.15
CA VAL A 231 -10.47 7.76 -2.39
C VAL A 231 -10.67 9.21 -2.83
N ILE A 232 -9.58 9.95 -2.98
CA ILE A 232 -9.58 11.37 -3.34
C ILE A 232 -9.10 11.54 -4.78
N GLY A 233 -9.86 12.25 -5.60
CA GLY A 233 -9.56 12.45 -7.02
C GLY A 233 -10.34 11.51 -7.95
N PRO A 234 -10.33 11.79 -9.27
CA PRO A 234 -11.08 11.00 -10.24
C PRO A 234 -10.48 9.60 -10.36
N ALA A 235 -11.34 8.58 -10.27
CA ALA A 235 -10.93 7.19 -10.41
C ALA A 235 -11.92 6.37 -11.27
N THR A 236 -11.40 5.33 -11.91
CA THR A 236 -12.18 4.36 -12.68
C THR A 236 -11.88 2.95 -12.18
N GLY A 237 -12.92 2.23 -11.76
CA GLY A 237 -12.89 0.77 -11.68
C GLY A 237 -12.97 0.19 -13.09
N ALA A 238 -11.84 -0.19 -13.71
CA ALA A 238 -11.84 -0.71 -15.07
C ALA A 238 -12.48 -2.11 -15.14
N VAL A 239 -12.83 -2.57 -16.35
CA VAL A 239 -13.35 -3.94 -16.55
C VAL A 239 -12.38 -4.96 -15.97
N GLY A 240 -12.89 -5.91 -15.19
CA GLY A 240 -12.11 -6.95 -14.51
C GLY A 240 -11.49 -6.51 -13.18
N SER A 241 -11.67 -5.25 -12.76
CA SER A 241 -11.35 -4.81 -11.40
C SER A 241 -12.53 -5.03 -10.44
N THR A 242 -12.27 -5.03 -9.14
CA THR A 242 -13.30 -5.19 -8.11
C THR A 242 -13.26 -4.04 -7.11
N VAL A 243 -14.43 -3.48 -6.81
CA VAL A 243 -14.65 -2.48 -5.75
C VAL A 243 -15.55 -3.10 -4.69
N LEU A 244 -15.11 -3.04 -3.43
CA LEU A 244 -15.84 -3.58 -2.28
C LEU A 244 -15.82 -2.55 -1.15
N PRO A 245 -16.89 -1.77 -0.93
CA PRO A 245 -17.02 -1.02 0.32
C PRO A 245 -16.92 -1.98 1.50
N GLY A 246 -16.07 -1.70 2.49
CA GLY A 246 -15.83 -2.64 3.58
C GLY A 246 -14.88 -3.78 3.27
N ALA A 247 -15.15 -4.94 3.85
CA ALA A 247 -14.40 -6.17 3.68
C ALA A 247 -15.38 -7.33 3.51
N GLU A 248 -14.92 -8.49 3.06
CA GLU A 248 -15.81 -9.62 2.80
C GLU A 248 -16.65 -9.98 4.03
N ALA A 249 -17.98 -9.94 3.87
CA ALA A 249 -18.98 -10.16 4.91
C ALA A 249 -19.04 -9.09 6.01
N TYR A 250 -18.58 -7.87 5.75
CA TYR A 250 -18.62 -6.75 6.69
C TYR A 250 -19.19 -5.49 6.03
N VAL A 251 -20.46 -5.22 6.35
CA VAL A 251 -21.13 -4.00 5.90
C VAL A 251 -20.41 -2.74 6.37
N SER A 252 -20.01 -1.87 5.44
CA SER A 252 -19.34 -0.60 5.72
C SER A 252 -19.44 0.41 4.58
N THR A 253 -18.78 1.56 4.73
CA THR A 253 -18.80 2.66 3.76
C THR A 253 -17.42 2.93 3.18
N LEU A 254 -17.32 2.96 1.85
CA LEU A 254 -16.15 3.46 1.12
C LEU A 254 -16.52 4.78 0.46
N THR A 255 -15.75 5.83 0.72
CA THR A 255 -16.03 7.18 0.19
C THR A 255 -15.18 7.47 -1.04
N VAL A 256 -15.75 8.14 -2.05
CA VAL A 256 -15.04 8.60 -3.26
C VAL A 256 -15.35 10.09 -3.53
N THR A 257 -14.33 10.95 -3.62
CA THR A 257 -14.52 12.42 -3.58
C THR A 257 -14.10 13.21 -4.83
N GLY A 258 -13.69 12.55 -5.92
CA GLY A 258 -13.32 13.22 -7.18
C GLY A 258 -14.10 12.75 -8.41
N GLY A 259 -15.22 12.06 -8.20
CA GLY A 259 -15.96 11.35 -9.23
C GLY A 259 -15.42 9.95 -9.46
N PHE A 260 -16.33 9.01 -9.76
CA PHE A 260 -16.01 7.60 -9.91
C PHE A 260 -16.71 7.00 -11.12
N THR A 261 -15.96 6.30 -11.96
CA THR A 261 -16.50 5.51 -13.08
C THR A 261 -16.37 4.03 -12.75
N LEU A 262 -17.48 3.31 -12.65
CA LEU A 262 -17.50 1.88 -12.36
C LEU A 262 -17.82 1.09 -13.63
N LEU A 263 -16.79 0.47 -14.22
CA LEU A 263 -16.87 -0.46 -15.36
C LEU A 263 -16.57 -1.92 -14.97
N GLY A 264 -15.91 -2.11 -13.82
CA GLY A 264 -15.65 -3.42 -13.21
C GLY A 264 -16.81 -3.91 -12.33
N ASP A 265 -16.48 -4.72 -11.34
CA ASP A 265 -17.45 -5.31 -10.42
C ASP A 265 -17.54 -4.48 -9.13
N LEU A 266 -18.76 -4.13 -8.73
CA LEU A 266 -19.06 -3.66 -7.37
C LEU A 266 -19.66 -4.81 -6.57
N ILE A 267 -19.08 -5.11 -5.42
CA ILE A 267 -19.63 -6.07 -4.48
C ILE A 267 -20.27 -5.30 -3.33
N ILE A 268 -21.51 -5.67 -2.99
CA ILE A 268 -22.31 -5.08 -1.92
C ILE A 268 -22.77 -6.17 -0.97
N ASP A 269 -22.29 -6.13 0.27
CA ASP A 269 -22.77 -6.98 1.34
C ASP A 269 -24.06 -6.39 1.96
N VAL A 270 -25.01 -7.27 2.27
CA VAL A 270 -26.31 -6.94 2.85
C VAL A 270 -26.51 -7.73 4.15
N ASP A 271 -26.72 -7.03 5.26
CA ASP A 271 -26.94 -7.65 6.58
C ASP A 271 -28.16 -7.04 7.29
N GLY A 272 -29.35 -7.52 6.90
CA GLY A 272 -30.59 -7.08 7.55
C GLY A 272 -30.91 -5.63 7.22
N ALA A 273 -30.79 -4.74 8.21
CA ALA A 273 -31.07 -3.31 8.04
C ALA A 273 -29.84 -2.49 7.60
N THR A 274 -28.68 -3.13 7.41
CA THR A 274 -27.44 -2.48 6.98
C THR A 274 -27.02 -3.01 5.61
N ILE A 275 -26.38 -2.15 4.82
CA ILE A 275 -25.84 -2.47 3.50
C ILE A 275 -24.52 -1.75 3.27
N ASP A 276 -23.63 -2.34 2.49
CA ASP A 276 -22.45 -1.64 2.00
C ASP A 276 -22.82 -0.36 1.26
N LEU A 277 -22.01 0.68 1.46
CA LEU A 277 -22.25 1.99 0.86
C LEU A 277 -21.01 2.46 0.09
N LEU A 278 -21.16 2.64 -1.22
CA LEU A 278 -20.26 3.45 -2.02
C LEU A 278 -20.70 4.93 -1.97
N ASP A 279 -20.08 5.71 -1.10
CA ASP A 279 -20.43 7.13 -0.92
C ASP A 279 -19.68 8.03 -1.89
N GLY A 280 -20.29 8.31 -3.04
CA GLY A 280 -19.82 9.27 -4.04
C GLY A 280 -20.53 10.62 -3.97
N SER A 281 -21.14 11.00 -2.84
CA SER A 281 -21.99 12.19 -2.72
C SER A 281 -21.34 13.52 -3.12
N SER A 282 -20.01 13.59 -3.20
CA SER A 282 -19.24 14.78 -3.61
C SER A 282 -18.77 14.76 -5.07
N GLY A 283 -19.06 13.72 -5.85
CA GLY A 283 -18.63 13.59 -7.24
C GLY A 283 -19.65 12.91 -8.15
N GLY A 284 -19.41 12.96 -9.47
CA GLY A 284 -20.22 12.22 -10.42
C GLY A 284 -19.97 10.71 -10.34
N LEU A 285 -21.01 9.90 -10.37
CA LEU A 285 -20.95 8.45 -10.47
C LEU A 285 -21.37 8.02 -11.88
N THR A 286 -20.48 7.36 -12.60
CA THR A 286 -20.79 6.75 -13.91
C THR A 286 -20.82 5.25 -13.77
N LEU A 287 -21.94 4.62 -14.15
CA LEU A 287 -22.14 3.18 -14.08
C LEU A 287 -22.14 2.56 -15.48
N GLY A 288 -21.37 1.49 -15.64
CA GLY A 288 -21.41 0.60 -16.81
C GLY A 288 -20.95 -0.83 -16.51
N GLY A 289 -20.45 -1.07 -15.30
CA GLY A 289 -20.01 -2.37 -14.81
C GLY A 289 -21.11 -3.18 -14.13
N ASN A 290 -20.71 -4.14 -13.30
CA ASN A 290 -21.62 -5.09 -12.66
C ASN A 290 -21.82 -4.73 -11.18
N VAL A 291 -22.95 -5.14 -10.62
CA VAL A 291 -23.15 -5.17 -9.16
C VAL A 291 -23.52 -6.59 -8.71
N THR A 292 -22.85 -7.07 -7.67
CA THR A 292 -23.13 -8.34 -6.99
C THR A 292 -23.58 -8.04 -5.57
N PHE A 293 -24.74 -8.55 -5.18
CA PHE A 293 -25.20 -8.50 -3.79
C PHE A 293 -24.89 -9.81 -3.07
N ASN A 294 -24.19 -9.73 -1.96
CA ASN A 294 -23.95 -10.85 -1.05
C ASN A 294 -24.88 -10.71 0.15
N GLN A 295 -25.86 -11.60 0.26
CA GLN A 295 -26.79 -11.58 1.39
C GLN A 295 -26.21 -12.35 2.57
N ILE A 296 -25.77 -11.63 3.61
CA ILE A 296 -25.42 -12.20 4.92
C ILE A 296 -26.71 -12.52 5.69
N SER A 297 -27.60 -11.54 5.76
CA SER A 297 -28.95 -11.66 6.32
C SER A 297 -29.96 -11.00 5.36
N ALA A 298 -31.19 -11.52 5.33
CA ALA A 298 -32.22 -10.99 4.45
C ALA A 298 -32.47 -9.49 4.69
N PRO A 299 -32.47 -8.64 3.64
CA PRO A 299 -32.67 -7.21 3.80
C PRO A 299 -34.00 -6.85 4.46
N SER A 300 -33.98 -5.82 5.30
CA SER A 300 -35.14 -5.28 6.00
C SER A 300 -35.26 -3.78 5.76
N GLY A 301 -36.27 -3.38 4.97
CA GLY A 301 -36.51 -1.99 4.60
C GLY A 301 -35.70 -1.55 3.38
N ASN A 302 -35.78 -0.26 3.05
CA ASN A 302 -35.10 0.30 1.89
C ASN A 302 -33.64 0.65 2.24
N LEU A 303 -32.68 0.14 1.47
CA LEU A 303 -31.25 0.18 1.81
C LEU A 303 -30.45 0.94 0.74
N ILE A 304 -29.87 2.07 1.13
CA ILE A 304 -29.06 2.91 0.22
C ILE A 304 -27.64 2.33 0.14
N PHE A 305 -27.21 1.91 -1.05
CA PHE A 305 -25.90 1.31 -1.26
C PHE A 305 -24.96 2.13 -2.15
N ALA A 306 -25.46 3.20 -2.77
CA ALA A 306 -24.62 4.20 -3.41
C ALA A 306 -25.19 5.61 -3.30
N LYS A 307 -24.31 6.61 -3.23
CA LYS A 307 -24.66 8.03 -3.31
C LYS A 307 -23.83 8.71 -4.39
N TYR A 308 -24.33 9.80 -4.93
CA TYR A 308 -23.67 10.54 -6.00
C TYR A 308 -24.04 12.03 -5.97
N ALA A 309 -23.24 12.88 -6.62
CA ALA A 309 -23.63 14.26 -6.93
C ALA A 309 -24.41 14.33 -8.27
N SER A 310 -23.99 13.52 -9.24
CA SER A 310 -24.68 13.28 -10.51
C SER A 310 -24.52 11.82 -10.91
N LEU A 311 -25.51 11.26 -11.60
CA LEU A 311 -25.49 9.87 -12.06
C LEU A 311 -25.55 9.81 -13.58
N ALA A 312 -24.72 8.94 -14.16
CA ALA A 312 -24.79 8.56 -15.56
C ALA A 312 -24.76 7.03 -15.70
N GLY A 313 -25.57 6.49 -16.61
CA GLY A 313 -25.64 5.06 -16.87
C GLY A 313 -26.37 4.25 -15.79
N THR A 314 -26.28 2.93 -15.90
CA THR A 314 -26.85 1.93 -14.98
C THR A 314 -25.88 0.76 -14.86
N PHE A 315 -26.10 -0.13 -13.89
CA PHE A 315 -25.34 -1.39 -13.88
C PHE A 315 -25.65 -2.21 -15.15
N GLY A 316 -24.62 -2.73 -15.79
CA GLY A 316 -24.71 -3.58 -16.98
C GLY A 316 -25.21 -4.99 -16.64
N SER A 317 -24.86 -5.50 -15.45
CA SER A 317 -25.46 -6.71 -14.91
C SER A 317 -25.66 -6.61 -13.39
N VAL A 318 -26.65 -7.34 -12.90
CA VAL A 318 -27.02 -7.42 -11.48
C VAL A 318 -27.08 -8.89 -11.10
N THR A 319 -26.31 -9.29 -10.10
CA THR A 319 -26.26 -10.66 -9.58
C THR A 319 -26.54 -10.65 -8.07
N GLY A 320 -27.13 -11.73 -7.56
CA GLY A 320 -27.42 -11.85 -6.13
C GLY A 320 -28.52 -10.93 -5.57
N LEU A 321 -29.28 -10.24 -6.43
CA LEU A 321 -30.36 -9.34 -6.01
C LEU A 321 -31.33 -10.05 -5.03
N PRO A 322 -31.55 -9.51 -3.82
CA PRO A 322 -32.43 -10.15 -2.84
C PRO A 322 -33.87 -10.31 -3.35
N SER A 323 -34.50 -11.43 -3.02
CA SER A 323 -35.86 -11.76 -3.47
C SER A 323 -36.86 -10.70 -3.01
N GLY A 324 -37.64 -10.16 -3.94
CA GLY A 324 -38.66 -9.13 -3.68
C GLY A 324 -38.14 -7.69 -3.68
N TYR A 325 -36.84 -7.49 -3.91
CA TYR A 325 -36.22 -6.16 -4.03
C TYR A 325 -35.95 -5.80 -5.49
N SER A 326 -35.86 -4.50 -5.73
CA SER A 326 -35.45 -3.87 -6.99
C SER A 326 -34.43 -2.76 -6.72
N ILE A 327 -33.75 -2.28 -7.76
CA ILE A 327 -32.82 -1.15 -7.65
C ILE A 327 -33.53 0.13 -8.10
N ASP A 328 -33.66 1.09 -7.19
CA ASP A 328 -34.06 2.47 -7.51
C ASP A 328 -32.81 3.34 -7.60
N TYR A 329 -32.52 3.84 -8.81
CA TYR A 329 -31.34 4.65 -9.10
C TYR A 329 -31.43 6.10 -8.63
N ASN A 330 -32.62 6.58 -8.25
CA ASN A 330 -32.82 7.94 -7.74
C ASN A 330 -33.82 7.92 -6.58
N TYR A 331 -33.51 7.11 -5.57
CA TYR A 331 -34.41 6.83 -4.47
C TYR A 331 -34.80 8.11 -3.72
N LEU A 332 -36.11 8.38 -3.70
CA LEU A 332 -36.75 9.58 -3.14
C LEU A 332 -36.27 10.91 -3.78
N GLY A 333 -35.66 10.87 -4.97
CA GLY A 333 -35.06 12.06 -5.59
C GLY A 333 -33.79 12.55 -4.88
N GLY A 334 -33.17 11.70 -4.04
CA GLY A 334 -32.09 12.07 -3.13
C GLY A 334 -30.66 11.93 -3.66
N ASN A 335 -30.47 11.73 -4.97
CA ASN A 335 -29.18 11.41 -5.58
C ASN A 335 -28.50 10.18 -4.95
N GLN A 336 -29.28 9.11 -4.80
CA GLN A 336 -28.87 7.89 -4.12
C GLN A 336 -29.51 6.68 -4.79
N ILE A 337 -28.79 5.56 -4.76
CA ILE A 337 -29.24 4.27 -5.28
C ILE A 337 -29.60 3.37 -4.10
N ALA A 338 -30.80 2.81 -4.11
CA ALA A 338 -31.28 1.95 -3.04
C ALA A 338 -31.83 0.61 -3.54
N LEU A 339 -31.72 -0.41 -2.69
CA LEU A 339 -32.59 -1.58 -2.74
C LEU A 339 -33.95 -1.20 -2.13
N VAL A 340 -35.03 -1.42 -2.89
CA VAL A 340 -36.42 -1.11 -2.51
C VAL A 340 -37.39 -2.24 -2.83
#